data_AF-A0A956LD79-F1
#
_entry.id   AF-A0A956LD79-F1
#
_cell.length_a   1.000
_cell.length_b   1.000
_cell.length_c   1.000
_cell.angle_alpha   90.00
_cell.angle_beta   90.00
_cell.angle_gamma   90.00
#
_symmetry.space_group_name_H-M   'P 1'
#
loop_
_entity.id
_entity.type
_entity.pdbx_description
1 polymer ?
#
loop_
_entity_poly.entity_id
_entity_poly.type
_entity_poly.pdbx_seq_one_letter_code
_entity_poly.pdbx_strand_id
1 'polypeptide(L)'
;MNRAREQGTAPTVPALLVEQLALGVLPPPVARDVSERLTRAGVDVEERLRALRAENDELLRRHPPARARQVIERRLEAARRSRRRRLTWAFAPALAVATAALLWLRVEPDAARGPAVATTTAEPGDASTRRRDALELVAGGAAEDTRIKGMTPRLIVHRKRGDSVERLAEGSVAREGDRVQLSYLAAGRRQGVIVSYDGRGVVTLHYPNVARASAELRAGGAVPLDHSFELDDAPLFERFVFVTLPPSDASGALEVSRVLEAARAVAARAPQARPSPLPLPSGWEQSVFELVKPRR
;
A
#
# COMPACT_ATOMS: atom_id res chain seq x y z
N MET A 1 22.21 3.79 55.11
CA MET A 1 23.68 3.81 55.05
C MET A 1 24.10 3.14 53.75
N ASN A 2 24.58 3.94 52.80
CA ASN A 2 24.83 3.63 51.38
C ASN A 2 26.26 3.11 51.18
N ARG A 3 26.45 2.21 50.19
CA ARG A 3 27.69 1.56 49.64
C ARG A 3 27.55 0.03 49.79
N ALA A 4 27.46 -0.80 48.76
CA ALA A 4 28.01 -0.71 47.41
C ALA A 4 27.01 -1.25 46.36
N ARG A 5 26.45 -0.32 45.58
CA ARG A 5 25.95 -0.57 44.22
C ARG A 5 27.05 -0.10 43.29
N GLU A 6 27.97 -0.98 42.92
CA GLU A 6 28.95 -0.75 41.85
C GLU A 6 29.73 -2.07 41.61
N GLN A 7 29.07 -3.02 40.93
CA GLN A 7 29.76 -4.04 40.17
C GLN A 7 29.14 -4.01 38.77
N GLY A 8 29.87 -3.41 37.83
CA GLY A 8 29.45 -3.23 36.45
C GLY A 8 29.22 -4.58 35.78
N THR A 9 27.99 -4.80 35.32
CA THR A 9 27.67 -5.90 34.42
C THR A 9 28.47 -5.71 33.15
N ALA A 10 29.53 -6.49 32.95
CA ALA A 10 30.28 -6.50 31.70
C ALA A 10 29.30 -6.70 30.52
N PRO A 11 29.49 -6.03 29.38
CA PRO A 11 28.58 -6.17 28.25
C PRO A 11 28.70 -7.59 27.69
N THR A 12 27.74 -8.44 28.04
CA THR A 12 27.49 -9.76 27.44
C THR A 12 27.52 -9.62 25.92
N VAL A 13 28.21 -10.53 25.23
CA VAL A 13 28.31 -10.53 23.77
C VAL A 13 26.89 -10.63 23.19
N PRO A 14 26.45 -9.68 22.34
CA PRO A 14 25.14 -9.75 21.71
C PRO A 14 24.92 -11.06 20.94
N ALA A 15 23.75 -11.69 21.11
CA ALA A 15 23.42 -12.97 20.48
C ALA A 15 23.62 -12.94 18.95
N LEU A 16 23.27 -11.83 18.30
CA LEU A 16 23.46 -11.62 16.87
C LEU A 16 24.92 -11.74 16.42
N LEU A 17 25.89 -11.25 17.22
CA LEU A 17 27.31 -11.38 16.88
C LEU A 17 27.78 -12.84 16.99
N VAL A 18 27.23 -13.60 17.93
CA VAL A 18 27.53 -15.03 18.06
C VAL A 18 26.96 -15.83 16.89
N GLU A 19 25.76 -15.50 16.42
CA GLU A 19 25.17 -16.09 15.22
C GLU A 19 25.97 -15.74 13.96
N GLN A 20 26.38 -14.48 13.81
CA GLN A 20 27.23 -14.03 12.70
C GLN A 20 28.62 -14.69 12.72
N LEU A 21 29.18 -14.94 13.91
CA LEU A 21 30.40 -15.72 14.08
C LEU A 21 30.20 -17.17 13.61
N ALA A 22 29.07 -17.81 13.97
CA ALA A 22 28.76 -19.18 13.57
C ALA A 22 28.65 -19.35 12.05
N LEU A 23 28.12 -18.33 11.38
CA LEU A 23 27.95 -18.25 9.92
C LEU A 23 29.22 -17.84 9.15
N GLY A 24 30.29 -17.44 9.85
CA GLY A 24 31.56 -17.03 9.22
C GLY A 24 31.47 -15.70 8.45
N VAL A 25 30.48 -14.85 8.76
CA VAL A 25 30.26 -13.56 8.06
C VAL A 25 30.99 -12.39 8.71
N LEU A 26 31.55 -12.57 9.91
CA LEU A 26 32.29 -11.52 10.60
C LEU A 26 33.68 -11.32 9.98
N PRO A 27 34.15 -10.06 9.84
CA PRO A 27 35.54 -9.78 9.49
C PRO A 27 36.52 -10.44 10.48
N PRO A 28 37.71 -10.91 10.04
CA PRO A 28 38.67 -11.59 10.91
C PRO A 28 39.03 -10.89 12.24
N PRO A 29 39.20 -9.55 12.31
CA PRO A 29 39.48 -8.89 13.59
C PRO A 29 38.27 -8.91 14.53
N VAL A 30 37.05 -8.79 14.00
CA VAL A 30 35.81 -8.79 14.78
C VAL A 30 35.49 -10.21 15.28
N ALA A 31 35.70 -11.22 14.44
CA ALA A 31 35.52 -12.61 14.82
C ALA A 31 36.40 -12.99 16.03
N ARG A 32 37.67 -12.56 16.02
CA ARG A 32 38.61 -12.77 17.13
C ARG A 32 38.15 -12.09 18.42
N ASP A 33 37.75 -10.81 18.37
CA ASP A 33 37.23 -10.09 19.54
C ASP A 33 36.00 -10.80 20.14
N VAL A 34 35.05 -11.21 19.30
CA VAL A 34 33.84 -11.90 19.74
C VAL A 34 34.17 -13.24 20.39
N SER A 35 35.07 -14.04 19.79
CA SER A 35 35.54 -15.29 20.38
C SER A 35 36.24 -15.09 21.72
N GLU A 36 37.15 -14.12 21.82
CA GLU A 36 37.87 -13.83 23.07
C GLU A 36 36.92 -13.37 24.18
N ARG A 37 35.91 -12.56 23.84
CA ARG A 37 34.89 -12.12 24.80
C ARG A 37 34.01 -13.26 25.29
N LEU A 38 33.68 -14.23 24.44
CA LEU A 38 32.95 -15.44 24.82
C LEU A 38 33.80 -16.34 25.73
N THR A 39 35.06 -16.56 25.40
CA THR A 39 35.99 -17.33 26.24
C THR A 39 36.16 -16.69 27.61
N ARG A 40 36.31 -15.36 27.67
CA ARG A 40 36.41 -14.61 28.93
C ARG A 40 35.13 -14.70 29.77
N ALA A 41 33.98 -14.88 29.12
CA ALA A 41 32.69 -15.13 29.78
C ALA A 41 32.50 -16.60 30.20
N GLY A 42 33.51 -17.47 30.03
CA GLY A 42 33.46 -18.88 30.40
C GLY A 42 32.65 -19.75 29.45
N VAL A 43 32.35 -19.26 28.25
CA VAL A 43 31.63 -20.02 27.22
C VAL A 43 32.63 -20.82 26.39
N ASP A 44 32.41 -22.12 26.26
CA ASP A 44 33.07 -22.93 25.22
C ASP A 44 32.56 -22.47 23.85
N VAL A 45 33.40 -21.72 23.15
CA VAL A 45 33.07 -21.14 21.84
C VAL A 45 32.79 -22.24 20.82
N GLU A 46 33.59 -23.31 20.79
CA GLU A 46 33.44 -24.35 19.78
C GLU A 46 32.16 -25.16 19.99
N GLU A 47 31.85 -25.51 21.23
CA GLU A 47 30.58 -26.16 21.58
C GLU A 47 29.38 -25.27 21.24
N ARG A 48 29.43 -23.98 21.61
CA ARG A 48 28.35 -23.03 21.33
C ARG A 48 28.10 -22.85 19.83
N LEU A 49 29.16 -22.75 19.02
CA LEU A 49 29.03 -22.61 17.58
C LEU A 49 28.53 -23.91 16.93
N ARG A 50 28.94 -25.10 17.43
CA ARG A 50 28.40 -26.39 16.96
C ARG A 50 26.89 -26.50 17.24
N ALA A 51 26.44 -26.13 18.44
CA ALA A 51 25.04 -26.15 18.79
C ALA A 51 24.20 -25.22 17.88
N LEU A 52 24.67 -23.99 17.63
CA LEU A 52 23.99 -23.05 16.75
C LEU A 52 23.93 -23.55 15.29
N ARG A 53 24.98 -24.19 14.79
CA ARG A 53 24.96 -24.78 13.43
C ARG A 53 23.96 -25.92 13.34
N ALA A 54 23.90 -26.80 14.34
CA ALA A 54 22.92 -27.88 14.38
C ALA A 54 21.47 -27.37 14.43
N GLU A 55 21.20 -26.31 15.20
CA GLU A 55 19.90 -25.65 15.25
C GLU A 55 19.53 -25.01 13.89
N ASN A 56 20.49 -24.33 13.25
CA ASN A 56 20.30 -23.77 11.91
C ASN A 56 19.98 -24.86 10.88
N ASP A 57 20.68 -26.00 10.92
CA ASP A 57 20.43 -27.13 10.01
C ASP A 57 19.05 -27.76 10.25
N GLU A 58 18.60 -27.84 11.50
CA GLU A 58 17.25 -28.26 11.84
C GLU A 58 16.19 -27.25 11.35
N LEU A 59 16.44 -25.95 11.51
CA LEU A 59 15.57 -24.90 11.01
C LEU A 59 15.44 -24.95 9.48
N LEU A 60 16.56 -25.15 8.76
CA LEU A 60 16.57 -25.28 7.30
C LEU A 60 15.89 -26.56 6.82
N ARG A 61 15.99 -27.66 7.57
CA ARG A 61 15.24 -28.89 7.29
C ARG A 61 13.74 -28.68 7.46
N ARG A 62 13.31 -28.00 8.54
CA ARG A 62 11.89 -27.69 8.80
C ARG A 62 11.32 -26.66 7.85
N HIS A 63 12.13 -25.69 7.44
CA HIS A 63 11.76 -24.61 6.53
C HIS A 63 12.67 -24.57 5.30
N PRO A 64 12.49 -25.51 4.34
CA PRO A 64 13.35 -25.59 3.17
C PRO A 64 13.38 -24.27 2.37
N PRO A 65 14.56 -23.71 2.09
CA PRO A 65 14.68 -22.43 1.39
C PRO A 65 14.10 -22.48 -0.03
N ALA A 66 13.99 -23.67 -0.64
CA ALA A 66 13.33 -23.85 -1.93
C ALA A 66 11.86 -23.37 -1.92
N ARG A 67 11.12 -23.58 -0.82
CA ARG A 67 9.73 -23.10 -0.69
C ARG A 67 9.68 -21.58 -0.61
N ALA A 68 10.56 -20.98 0.17
CA ALA A 68 10.68 -19.52 0.27
C ALA A 68 11.09 -18.91 -1.08
N ARG A 69 12.06 -19.53 -1.78
CA ARG A 69 12.53 -19.14 -3.10
C ARG A 69 11.39 -19.15 -4.13
N GLN A 70 10.58 -20.20 -4.19
CA GLN A 70 9.43 -20.24 -5.11
C GLN A 70 8.42 -19.14 -4.84
N VAL A 71 8.15 -18.82 -3.57
CA VAL A 71 7.25 -17.71 -3.20
C VAL A 71 7.86 -16.37 -3.62
N ILE A 72 9.15 -16.17 -3.36
CA ILE A 72 9.88 -14.95 -3.72
C ILE A 72 9.97 -14.79 -5.25
N GLU A 73 10.28 -15.86 -5.98
CA GLU A 73 10.34 -15.89 -7.45
C GLU A 73 8.96 -15.60 -8.04
N ARG A 74 7.90 -16.26 -7.56
CA ARG A 74 6.51 -15.95 -7.98
C ARG A 74 6.15 -14.49 -7.74
N ARG A 75 6.55 -13.91 -6.60
CA ARG A 75 6.34 -12.49 -6.27
C ARG A 75 7.16 -11.56 -7.17
N LEU A 76 8.43 -11.88 -7.43
CA LEU A 76 9.31 -11.15 -8.33
C LEU A 76 8.84 -11.22 -9.80
N GLU A 77 8.38 -12.38 -10.25
CA GLU A 77 7.85 -12.57 -11.60
C GLU A 77 6.53 -11.84 -11.79
N ALA A 78 5.65 -11.83 -10.78
CA ALA A 78 4.44 -11.01 -10.79
C ALA A 78 4.80 -9.51 -10.90
N ALA A 79 5.82 -9.06 -10.14
CA ALA A 79 6.32 -7.69 -10.21
C ALA A 79 7.00 -7.36 -11.57
N ARG A 80 7.70 -8.31 -12.19
CA ARG A 80 8.34 -8.13 -13.51
C ARG A 80 7.33 -8.12 -14.66
N ARG A 81 6.30 -8.98 -14.61
CA ARG A 81 5.23 -9.02 -15.61
C ARG A 81 4.45 -7.71 -15.63
N SER A 82 4.18 -7.10 -14.49
CA SER A 82 3.53 -5.78 -14.42
C SER A 82 4.41 -4.65 -14.99
N ARG A 83 5.74 -4.73 -14.83
CA ARG A 83 6.70 -3.78 -15.42
C ARG A 83 6.85 -3.94 -16.94
N ARG A 84 6.93 -5.16 -17.47
CA ARG A 84 7.02 -5.41 -18.94
C ARG A 84 5.75 -4.99 -19.68
N ARG A 85 4.57 -5.19 -19.09
CA ARG A 85 3.28 -4.79 -19.69
C ARG A 85 3.11 -3.26 -19.79
N ARG A 86 3.80 -2.48 -18.95
CA ARG A 86 3.87 -1.00 -19.06
C ARG A 86 4.78 -0.54 -20.20
N LEU A 87 5.82 -1.30 -20.53
CA LEU A 87 6.78 -0.93 -21.59
C LEU A 87 6.25 -1.25 -22.99
N THR A 88 5.48 -2.33 -23.16
CA THR A 88 4.86 -2.69 -24.45
C THR A 88 3.70 -1.77 -24.86
N TRP A 89 3.09 -1.05 -23.92
CA TRP A 89 2.08 -0.01 -24.20
C TRP A 89 2.68 1.39 -24.41
N ALA A 90 3.98 1.60 -24.11
CA ALA A 90 4.64 2.89 -24.27
C ALA A 90 5.08 3.20 -25.72
N PHE A 91 5.08 2.20 -26.63
CA PHE A 91 5.54 2.38 -28.02
C PHE A 91 4.47 2.04 -29.08
N ALA A 92 3.19 1.86 -28.69
CA ALA A 92 2.15 1.40 -29.63
C ALA A 92 1.36 2.48 -30.42
N PRO A 93 1.39 3.80 -30.13
CA PRO A 93 0.65 4.74 -30.98
C PRO A 93 1.51 5.83 -31.67
N ALA A 94 2.76 5.54 -32.05
CA ALA A 94 3.61 6.54 -32.72
C ALA A 94 3.63 6.46 -34.27
N LEU A 95 2.85 5.58 -34.92
CA LEU A 95 2.91 5.42 -36.39
C LEU A 95 1.54 5.44 -37.11
N ALA A 96 0.52 6.11 -36.57
CA ALA A 96 -0.81 6.11 -37.22
C ALA A 96 -1.54 7.47 -37.25
N VAL A 97 -0.84 8.61 -37.13
CA VAL A 97 -1.49 9.96 -37.15
C VAL A 97 -1.07 10.83 -38.35
N ALA A 98 -0.21 10.36 -39.25
CA ALA A 98 0.34 11.23 -40.31
C ALA A 98 -0.49 11.37 -41.61
N THR A 99 -1.70 10.82 -41.73
CA THR A 99 -2.46 10.89 -43.01
C THR A 99 -3.82 11.59 -42.95
N ALA A 100 -4.38 11.87 -41.78
CA ALA A 100 -5.72 12.47 -41.69
C ALA A 100 -5.75 14.01 -41.68
N ALA A 101 -4.60 14.67 -41.50
CA ALA A 101 -4.52 16.13 -41.35
C ALA A 101 -4.53 16.92 -42.68
N LEU A 102 -4.54 16.27 -43.84
CA LEU A 102 -4.43 16.96 -45.13
C LEU A 102 -5.76 17.21 -45.86
N LEU A 103 -6.90 16.78 -45.33
CA LEU A 103 -8.17 16.76 -46.06
C LEU A 103 -9.25 17.71 -45.51
N TRP A 104 -8.93 18.55 -44.53
CA TRP A 104 -9.90 19.43 -43.87
C TRP A 104 -9.62 20.93 -44.00
N LEU A 105 -8.81 21.31 -45.00
CA LEU A 105 -8.54 22.71 -45.31
C LEU A 105 -8.83 23.03 -46.77
N ARG A 106 -10.06 22.77 -47.22
CA ARG A 106 -10.68 23.49 -48.34
C ARG A 106 -12.19 23.44 -48.19
N VAL A 107 -12.77 24.57 -47.84
CA VAL A 107 -13.85 25.28 -48.55
C VAL A 107 -14.65 26.09 -47.53
N GLU A 108 -14.38 27.38 -47.50
CA GLU A 108 -15.37 28.46 -47.41
C GLU A 108 -15.13 29.31 -48.69
N PRO A 109 -16.09 30.09 -49.25
CA PRO A 109 -16.93 30.98 -48.44
C PRO A 109 -18.34 31.36 -49.00
N ASP A 110 -19.05 32.08 -48.12
CA ASP A 110 -19.82 33.32 -48.31
C ASP A 110 -21.32 33.38 -48.74
N ALA A 111 -22.05 34.05 -47.84
CA ALA A 111 -23.05 35.12 -48.02
C ALA A 111 -24.31 34.92 -48.90
N ALA A 112 -25.48 35.02 -48.23
CA ALA A 112 -26.37 36.21 -48.24
C ALA A 112 -27.88 35.93 -48.39
N ARG A 113 -28.63 36.53 -47.44
CA ARG A 113 -29.96 37.19 -47.55
C ARG A 113 -31.23 36.40 -47.93
N GLY A 114 -32.23 36.54 -47.06
CA GLY A 114 -33.65 36.64 -47.44
C GLY A 114 -34.63 36.17 -46.35
N PRO A 115 -35.51 37.04 -45.80
CA PRO A 115 -36.58 36.64 -44.87
C PRO A 115 -37.94 36.54 -45.58
N ALA A 116 -38.79 35.55 -45.26
CA ALA A 116 -40.26 35.64 -45.41
C ALA A 116 -41.03 34.36 -45.02
N VAL A 117 -42.03 34.56 -44.14
CA VAL A 117 -43.44 34.13 -44.29
C VAL A 117 -43.80 32.64 -44.15
N ALA A 118 -44.30 32.33 -42.95
CA ALA A 118 -45.63 31.80 -42.62
C ALA A 118 -46.04 30.32 -42.81
N THR A 119 -46.84 29.91 -41.81
CA THR A 119 -48.08 29.10 -41.89
C THR A 119 -48.00 27.64 -41.42
N THR A 120 -48.50 27.44 -40.18
CA THR A 120 -49.49 26.42 -39.74
C THR A 120 -49.13 24.93 -39.82
N THR A 121 -49.20 24.22 -38.69
CA THR A 121 -50.27 23.23 -38.36
C THR A 121 -49.81 22.23 -37.27
N ALA A 122 -50.60 22.17 -36.18
CA ALA A 122 -50.90 21.05 -35.28
C ALA A 122 -49.79 20.20 -34.59
N GLU A 123 -49.79 20.31 -33.25
CA GLU A 123 -49.68 19.30 -32.16
C GLU A 123 -50.06 17.83 -32.51
N PRO A 124 -49.84 16.79 -31.66
CA PRO A 124 -49.06 16.67 -30.40
C PRO A 124 -48.15 15.40 -30.37
N GLY A 125 -47.48 15.11 -29.24
CA GLY A 125 -47.31 13.71 -28.83
C GLY A 125 -45.89 13.21 -28.51
N ASP A 126 -45.64 13.22 -27.20
CA ASP A 126 -45.13 12.10 -26.42
C ASP A 126 -43.62 11.95 -26.15
N ALA A 127 -43.38 11.86 -24.86
CA ALA A 127 -42.13 11.56 -24.21
C ALA A 127 -41.92 10.05 -24.24
N SER A 128 -40.70 9.63 -24.56
CA SER A 128 -39.90 8.70 -23.74
C SER A 128 -38.85 8.03 -24.63
N THR A 129 -37.57 8.33 -24.40
CA THR A 129 -36.71 7.69 -23.40
C THR A 129 -36.08 6.39 -23.91
N ARG A 130 -34.73 6.42 -23.90
CA ARG A 130 -33.79 5.29 -23.85
C ARG A 130 -33.74 4.38 -25.08
N ARG A 131 -32.61 4.42 -25.78
CA ARG A 131 -31.59 3.33 -25.78
C ARG A 131 -30.58 3.56 -26.90
N ARG A 132 -29.63 4.46 -26.68
CA ARG A 132 -28.31 4.44 -27.32
C ARG A 132 -27.33 4.79 -26.22
N ASP A 133 -26.51 3.81 -25.88
CA ASP A 133 -25.15 3.95 -25.37
C ASP A 133 -24.66 2.55 -25.04
N ALA A 134 -24.19 1.88 -26.09
CA ALA A 134 -23.27 0.79 -25.95
C ALA A 134 -22.10 1.11 -26.88
N LEU A 135 -20.91 1.11 -26.27
CA LEU A 135 -19.61 1.00 -26.92
C LEU A 135 -18.80 2.27 -27.23
N GLU A 136 -18.64 3.21 -26.28
CA GLU A 136 -17.48 4.12 -26.33
C GLU A 136 -17.16 4.75 -24.97
N LEU A 137 -16.32 4.11 -24.14
CA LEU A 137 -15.50 4.86 -23.16
C LEU A 137 -14.33 4.00 -22.64
N VAL A 138 -13.28 3.88 -23.44
CA VAL A 138 -11.96 3.47 -22.93
C VAL A 138 -10.93 4.49 -23.40
N ALA A 139 -10.31 5.13 -22.40
CA ALA A 139 -9.09 5.93 -22.44
C ALA A 139 -9.19 7.39 -22.96
N GLY A 140 -9.24 8.33 -22.01
CA GLY A 140 -8.53 9.60 -22.14
C GLY A 140 -9.36 10.88 -21.97
N GLY A 141 -9.37 11.41 -20.74
CA GLY A 141 -9.43 12.87 -20.52
C GLY A 141 -10.83 13.50 -20.53
N ALA A 142 -11.52 13.43 -19.40
CA ALA A 142 -12.24 14.60 -18.91
C ALA A 142 -11.67 14.90 -17.53
N ALA A 143 -10.98 16.03 -17.45
CA ALA A 143 -10.59 16.65 -16.21
C ALA A 143 -11.84 16.89 -15.36
N GLU A 144 -12.15 15.99 -14.44
CA GLU A 144 -12.74 16.43 -13.17
C GLU A 144 -11.61 16.94 -12.30
N ASP A 145 -11.11 18.10 -12.74
CA ASP A 145 -10.48 19.11 -11.91
C ASP A 145 -11.55 19.69 -10.98
N THR A 146 -12.11 18.83 -10.13
CA THR A 146 -13.03 19.25 -9.08
C THR A 146 -12.19 19.71 -7.90
N ARG A 147 -11.74 20.95 -8.05
CA ARG A 147 -11.59 21.95 -7.01
C ARG A 147 -10.39 21.73 -6.07
N ILE A 148 -9.32 22.43 -6.44
CA ILE A 148 -8.26 22.93 -5.57
C ILE A 148 -8.88 23.83 -4.47
N LYS A 149 -9.52 23.21 -3.46
CA LYS A 149 -9.87 23.79 -2.16
C LYS A 149 -9.83 22.66 -1.12
N GLY A 150 -8.85 22.69 -0.21
CA GLY A 150 -8.85 21.88 1.01
C GLY A 150 -8.81 20.35 0.84
N MET A 151 -7.88 19.80 0.03
CA MET A 151 -7.72 18.34 -0.02
C MET A 151 -7.24 17.80 1.32
N THR A 152 -7.93 16.77 1.82
CA THR A 152 -7.50 15.99 2.98
C THR A 152 -6.81 14.70 2.54
N PRO A 153 -5.85 14.18 3.33
CA PRO A 153 -5.26 12.87 3.10
C PRO A 153 -6.35 11.80 3.11
N ARG A 154 -6.34 10.91 2.12
CA ARG A 154 -7.35 9.85 2.02
C ARG A 154 -6.87 8.64 1.23
N LEU A 155 -7.54 7.53 1.45
CA LEU A 155 -7.38 6.31 0.66
C LEU A 155 -8.35 6.28 -0.52
N ILE A 156 -7.89 5.70 -1.63
CA ILE A 156 -8.70 5.28 -2.75
C ILE A 156 -8.52 3.77 -2.89
N VAL A 157 -9.64 3.04 -2.89
CA VAL A 157 -9.65 1.59 -2.95
C VAL A 157 -10.31 1.16 -4.24
N HIS A 158 -9.63 0.31 -5.00
CA HIS A 158 -10.20 -0.36 -6.17
C HIS A 158 -10.28 -1.86 -5.93
N ARG A 159 -11.33 -2.51 -6.44
CA ARG A 159 -11.46 -3.96 -6.47
C ARG A 159 -11.36 -4.47 -7.89
N LYS A 160 -10.64 -5.57 -8.08
CA LYS A 160 -10.58 -6.33 -9.32
C LYS A 160 -11.33 -7.65 -9.18
N ARG A 161 -12.22 -7.97 -10.14
CA ARG A 161 -12.90 -9.27 -10.28
C ARG A 161 -12.86 -9.72 -11.73
N GLY A 162 -12.12 -10.78 -12.02
CA GLY A 162 -11.85 -11.17 -13.41
C GLY A 162 -11.18 -10.02 -14.16
N ASP A 163 -11.83 -9.52 -15.21
CA ASP A 163 -11.35 -8.37 -16.00
C ASP A 163 -11.97 -7.02 -15.59
N SER A 164 -12.93 -7.00 -14.65
CA SER A 164 -13.51 -5.75 -14.16
C SER A 164 -12.66 -5.14 -13.05
N VAL A 165 -12.53 -3.82 -13.09
CA VAL A 165 -11.94 -3.00 -12.01
C VAL A 165 -12.96 -1.93 -11.65
N GLU A 166 -13.33 -1.86 -10.37
CA GLU A 166 -14.27 -0.87 -9.85
C GLU A 166 -13.65 -0.12 -8.68
N ARG A 167 -14.02 1.16 -8.52
CA ARG A 167 -13.68 1.94 -7.33
C ARG A 167 -14.70 1.63 -6.24
N LEU A 168 -14.22 1.29 -5.05
CA LEU A 168 -15.08 1.05 -3.89
C LEU A 168 -15.37 2.36 -3.15
N ALA A 169 -16.58 2.45 -2.60
CA ALA A 169 -16.95 3.44 -1.61
C ALA A 169 -16.74 2.89 -0.18
N GLU A 170 -16.60 3.77 0.79
CA GLU A 170 -16.56 3.36 2.20
C GLU A 170 -17.84 2.59 2.58
N GLY A 171 -17.70 1.51 3.34
CA GLY A 171 -18.80 0.60 3.69
C GLY A 171 -19.20 -0.36 2.57
N SER A 172 -18.46 -0.42 1.46
CA SER A 172 -18.74 -1.38 0.38
C SER A 172 -18.60 -2.83 0.88
N VAL A 173 -19.51 -3.69 0.43
CA VAL A 173 -19.44 -5.14 0.73
C VAL A 173 -18.28 -5.76 -0.04
N ALA A 174 -17.38 -6.43 0.66
CA ALA A 174 -16.28 -7.20 0.10
C ALA A 174 -16.31 -8.66 0.56
N ARG A 175 -15.89 -9.57 -0.31
CA ARG A 175 -15.89 -11.02 -0.07
C ARG A 175 -14.47 -11.56 0.01
N GLU A 176 -14.33 -12.75 0.58
CA GLU A 176 -13.11 -13.54 0.45
C GLU A 176 -12.73 -13.69 -1.03
N GLY A 177 -11.43 -13.60 -1.32
CA GLY A 177 -10.88 -13.70 -2.68
C GLY A 177 -10.98 -12.39 -3.50
N ASP A 178 -11.69 -11.36 -3.02
CA ASP A 178 -11.67 -10.05 -3.66
C ASP A 178 -10.25 -9.49 -3.64
N ARG A 179 -9.74 -9.08 -4.81
CA ARG A 179 -8.43 -8.43 -4.91
C ARG A 179 -8.59 -6.92 -4.87
N VAL A 180 -8.07 -6.29 -3.82
CA VAL A 180 -8.12 -4.85 -3.59
C VAL A 180 -6.77 -4.17 -3.84
N GLN A 181 -6.79 -3.03 -4.52
CA GLN A 181 -5.63 -2.17 -4.73
C GLN A 181 -5.84 -0.87 -3.97
N LEU A 182 -4.92 -0.57 -3.06
CA LEU A 182 -4.91 0.69 -2.32
C LEU A 182 -4.08 1.73 -3.07
N SER A 183 -4.56 2.97 -3.02
CA SER A 183 -3.81 4.18 -3.38
C SER A 183 -4.03 5.23 -2.32
N TYR A 184 -3.04 6.09 -2.06
CA TYR A 184 -3.20 7.23 -1.18
C TYR A 184 -3.17 8.55 -1.94
N LEU A 185 -3.91 9.53 -1.45
CA LEU A 185 -3.74 10.94 -1.79
C LEU A 185 -3.03 11.62 -0.61
N ALA A 186 -1.80 12.08 -0.83
CA ALA A 186 -0.99 12.67 0.24
C ALA A 186 -1.49 14.04 0.68
N ALA A 187 -2.16 14.80 -0.21
CA ALA A 187 -2.76 16.10 0.10
C ALA A 187 -1.81 17.08 0.84
N GLY A 188 -0.55 17.15 0.39
CA GLY A 188 0.48 18.00 0.98
C GLY A 188 1.18 17.42 2.22
N ARG A 189 0.83 16.21 2.67
CA ARG A 189 1.56 15.53 3.76
C ARG A 189 2.83 14.89 3.23
N ARG A 190 3.91 15.04 3.99
CA ARG A 190 5.24 14.48 3.65
C ARG A 190 5.45 13.08 4.19
N GLN A 191 4.74 12.71 5.25
CA GLN A 191 4.89 11.43 5.92
C GLN A 191 3.54 10.76 6.16
N GLY A 192 3.49 9.43 6.06
CA GLY A 192 2.32 8.67 6.42
C GLY A 192 2.54 7.17 6.49
N VAL A 193 1.63 6.52 7.21
CA VAL A 193 1.59 5.07 7.41
C VAL A 193 0.19 4.57 7.10
N ILE A 194 0.12 3.44 6.40
CA ILE A 194 -1.14 2.78 6.07
C ILE A 194 -1.11 1.41 6.73
N VAL A 195 -2.08 1.16 7.60
CA VAL A 195 -2.31 -0.13 8.25
C VAL A 195 -3.73 -0.59 7.97
N SER A 196 -3.98 -1.89 8.07
CA SER A 196 -5.33 -2.40 8.20
C SER A 196 -5.47 -3.28 9.43
N TYR A 197 -6.71 -3.43 9.88
CA TYR A 197 -7.08 -4.47 10.80
C TYR A 197 -8.46 -5.02 10.48
N ASP A 198 -8.66 -6.29 10.82
CA ASP A 198 -9.85 -7.05 10.46
C ASP A 198 -10.70 -7.42 11.68
N GLY A 199 -11.85 -8.06 11.44
CA GLY A 199 -12.72 -8.55 12.51
C GLY A 199 -12.15 -9.70 13.35
N ARG A 200 -11.00 -10.29 12.98
CA ARG A 200 -10.25 -11.25 13.82
C ARG A 200 -9.21 -10.57 14.70
N GLY A 201 -9.01 -9.26 14.53
CA GLY A 201 -7.99 -8.51 15.24
C GLY A 201 -6.58 -8.64 14.64
N VAL A 202 -6.46 -9.18 13.42
CA VAL A 202 -5.17 -9.23 12.69
C VAL A 202 -4.84 -7.83 12.20
N VAL A 203 -3.60 -7.40 12.41
CA VAL A 203 -3.10 -6.09 11.94
C VAL A 203 -2.08 -6.29 10.84
N THR A 204 -2.26 -5.60 9.71
CA THR A 204 -1.35 -5.64 8.55
C THR A 204 -0.79 -4.25 8.27
N LEU A 205 0.53 -4.17 8.06
CA LEU A 205 1.19 -2.96 7.57
C LEU A 205 1.19 -2.96 6.04
N HIS A 206 0.61 -1.93 5.43
CA HIS A 206 0.56 -1.76 3.96
C HIS A 206 1.58 -0.76 3.45
N TYR A 207 1.84 0.30 4.23
CA TYR A 207 2.82 1.32 3.90
C TYR A 207 3.42 1.93 5.18
N PRO A 208 4.75 2.08 5.27
CA PRO A 208 5.75 1.54 4.34
C PRO A 208 5.76 0.00 4.35
N ASN A 209 6.36 -0.64 3.36
CA ASN A 209 6.29 -2.11 3.20
C ASN A 209 6.94 -2.92 4.35
N VAL A 210 7.79 -2.28 5.15
CA VAL A 210 8.37 -2.83 6.37
C VAL A 210 8.46 -1.74 7.44
N ALA A 211 8.39 -2.11 8.72
CA ALA A 211 8.31 -1.16 9.83
C ALA A 211 9.53 -0.22 9.98
N ARG A 212 10.69 -0.59 9.43
CA ARG A 212 11.92 0.22 9.46
C ARG A 212 12.13 1.10 8.21
N ALA A 213 11.26 1.00 7.21
CA ALA A 213 11.38 1.78 5.99
C ALA A 213 10.86 3.21 6.19
N SER A 214 11.28 4.11 5.30
CA SER A 214 10.86 5.51 5.31
C SER A 214 9.35 5.64 5.10
N ALA A 215 8.71 6.48 5.91
CA ALA A 215 7.29 6.81 5.80
C ALA A 215 7.02 7.97 4.80
N GLU A 216 7.99 8.32 3.95
CA GLU A 216 7.90 9.47 3.03
C GLU A 216 6.87 9.30 1.90
N LEU A 217 5.87 10.16 1.88
CA LEU A 217 4.83 10.15 0.86
C LEU A 217 5.27 10.84 -0.43
N ARG A 218 4.85 10.27 -1.56
CA ARG A 218 5.00 10.89 -2.87
C ARG A 218 3.87 11.90 -3.10
N ALA A 219 4.22 13.06 -3.64
CA ALA A 219 3.26 14.06 -4.10
C ALA A 219 2.82 13.79 -5.56
N GLY A 220 1.79 14.51 -6.02
CA GLY A 220 1.40 14.50 -7.44
C GLY A 220 0.16 13.68 -7.79
N GLY A 221 -0.76 13.46 -6.84
CA GLY A 221 -2.05 12.79 -7.09
C GLY A 221 -2.18 11.47 -6.34
N ALA A 222 -3.06 10.59 -6.84
CA ALA A 222 -3.31 9.29 -6.21
C ALA A 222 -2.13 8.34 -6.48
N VAL A 223 -1.41 7.97 -5.43
CA VAL A 223 -0.24 7.12 -5.51
C VAL A 223 -0.64 5.69 -5.17
N PRO A 224 -0.60 4.75 -6.13
CA PRO A 224 -0.87 3.35 -5.83
C PRO A 224 0.25 2.76 -4.97
N LEU A 225 -0.14 1.91 -4.01
CA LEU A 225 0.80 1.05 -3.32
C LEU A 225 1.37 -0.01 -4.28
N ASP A 226 2.55 -0.53 -3.95
CA ASP A 226 3.30 -1.41 -4.85
C ASP A 226 2.58 -2.74 -5.14
N HIS A 227 1.60 -3.11 -4.31
CA HIS A 227 0.93 -4.40 -4.36
C HIS A 227 -0.59 -4.26 -4.15
N SER A 228 -1.31 -5.27 -4.64
CA SER A 228 -2.71 -5.50 -4.34
C SER A 228 -2.84 -6.64 -3.33
N PHE A 229 -3.93 -6.62 -2.57
CA PHE A 229 -4.20 -7.54 -1.48
C PHE A 229 -5.38 -8.41 -1.84
N GLU A 230 -5.33 -9.68 -1.47
CA GLU A 230 -6.47 -10.58 -1.57
C GLU A 230 -7.11 -10.64 -0.19
N LEU A 231 -8.41 -10.33 -0.12
CA LEU A 231 -9.13 -10.35 1.14
C LEU A 231 -9.36 -11.78 1.58
N ASP A 232 -9.15 -12.04 2.86
CA ASP A 232 -9.47 -13.31 3.49
C ASP A 232 -10.95 -13.39 3.89
N ASP A 233 -11.32 -14.46 4.58
CA ASP A 233 -12.64 -14.65 5.16
C ASP A 233 -12.76 -14.03 6.58
N ALA A 234 -12.11 -12.90 6.87
CA ALA A 234 -12.32 -12.19 8.14
C ALA A 234 -13.81 -11.85 8.31
N PRO A 235 -14.38 -12.02 9.52
CA PRO A 235 -15.76 -11.66 9.77
C PRO A 235 -15.92 -10.13 9.86
N LEU A 236 -17.15 -9.65 9.69
CA LEU A 236 -17.58 -8.27 9.92
C LEU A 236 -16.98 -7.22 8.98
N PHE A 237 -15.67 -6.99 9.00
CA PHE A 237 -15.03 -5.91 8.25
C PHE A 237 -13.54 -6.13 7.99
N GLU A 238 -13.02 -5.35 7.05
CA GLU A 238 -11.60 -5.01 6.88
C GLU A 238 -11.50 -3.47 6.92
N ARG A 239 -10.74 -2.91 7.87
CA ARG A 239 -10.62 -1.46 8.02
C ARG A 239 -9.20 -1.01 7.74
N PHE A 240 -9.05 -0.09 6.80
CA PHE A 240 -7.80 0.57 6.46
C PHE A 240 -7.73 1.93 7.15
N VAL A 241 -6.57 2.25 7.71
CA VAL A 241 -6.29 3.54 8.35
C VAL A 241 -5.05 4.12 7.73
N PHE A 242 -5.16 5.33 7.20
CA PHE A 242 -4.05 6.12 6.71
C PHE A 242 -3.78 7.27 7.67
N VAL A 243 -2.63 7.18 8.33
CA VAL A 243 -2.16 8.12 9.34
C VAL A 243 -1.14 9.04 8.71
N THR A 244 -1.26 10.34 8.95
CA THR A 244 -0.32 11.34 8.46
C THR A 244 0.02 12.36 9.54
N LEU A 245 1.19 12.97 9.43
CA LEU A 245 1.45 14.21 10.17
C LEU A 245 0.80 15.39 9.46
N PRO A 246 0.34 16.41 10.21
CA PRO A 246 -0.18 17.65 9.63
C PRO A 246 0.97 18.36 8.89
N PRO A 247 0.66 19.31 7.98
CA PRO A 247 1.69 20.06 7.30
C PRO A 247 2.30 21.01 8.35
N SER A 248 3.49 20.69 8.83
CA SER A 248 4.19 21.51 9.80
C SER A 248 5.67 21.57 9.45
N ASP A 249 6.28 22.69 9.76
CA ASP A 249 7.73 22.90 9.71
C ASP A 249 8.45 22.15 10.85
N ALA A 250 7.69 21.50 11.74
CA ALA A 250 8.21 20.73 12.86
C ALA A 250 8.86 19.41 12.40
N SER A 251 10.09 19.18 12.87
CA SER A 251 10.91 17.97 12.68
C SER A 251 10.35 16.67 13.29
N GLY A 252 9.05 16.58 13.52
CA GLY A 252 8.41 15.38 14.04
C GLY A 252 8.51 14.25 13.02
N ALA A 253 8.95 13.08 13.46
CA ALA A 253 8.94 11.87 12.66
C ALA A 253 7.69 11.05 12.96
N LEU A 254 6.99 10.61 11.92
CA LEU A 254 5.90 9.66 12.04
C LEU A 254 6.49 8.26 12.32
N GLU A 255 6.34 7.78 13.55
CA GLU A 255 6.86 6.49 13.98
C GLU A 255 5.90 5.34 13.60
N VAL A 256 6.37 4.44 12.72
CA VAL A 256 5.58 3.29 12.25
C VAL A 256 5.21 2.33 13.40
N SER A 257 6.13 2.11 14.34
CA SER A 257 5.91 1.26 15.53
C SER A 257 4.72 1.74 16.36
N ARG A 258 4.64 3.05 16.61
CA ARG A 258 3.54 3.65 17.38
C ARG A 258 2.19 3.48 16.69
N VAL A 259 2.14 3.61 15.36
CA VAL A 259 0.89 3.35 14.60
C VAL A 259 0.48 1.88 14.72
N LEU A 260 1.44 0.96 14.61
CA LEU A 260 1.18 -0.48 14.72
C LEU A 260 0.73 -0.89 16.12
N GLU A 261 1.34 -0.34 17.17
CA GLU A 261 0.93 -0.56 18.56
C GLU A 261 -0.50 -0.07 18.79
N ALA A 262 -0.82 1.15 18.34
CA ALA A 262 -2.17 1.70 18.44
C ALA A 262 -3.20 0.86 17.66
N ALA A 263 -2.86 0.42 16.45
CA ALA A 263 -3.71 -0.48 15.65
C ALA A 263 -3.95 -1.81 16.35
N ARG A 264 -2.92 -2.43 16.93
CA ARG A 264 -3.05 -3.69 17.70
C ARG A 264 -3.92 -3.53 18.93
N ALA A 265 -3.78 -2.41 19.66
CA ALA A 265 -4.60 -2.12 20.83
C ALA A 265 -6.09 -2.00 20.49
N VAL A 266 -6.42 -1.40 19.34
CA VAL A 266 -7.81 -1.31 18.85
C VAL A 266 -8.29 -2.66 18.31
N ALA A 267 -7.48 -3.34 17.51
CA ALA A 267 -7.79 -4.65 16.92
C ALA A 267 -8.08 -5.72 17.98
N ALA A 268 -7.37 -5.69 19.12
CA ALA A 268 -7.63 -6.59 20.25
C ALA A 268 -9.02 -6.40 20.90
N ARG A 269 -9.67 -5.26 20.69
CA ARG A 269 -11.02 -4.92 21.19
C ARG A 269 -12.10 -4.99 20.09
N ALA A 270 -11.66 -5.08 18.84
CA ALA A 270 -12.48 -4.94 17.64
C ALA A 270 -13.67 -5.91 17.51
N PRO A 271 -13.63 -7.17 17.99
CA PRO A 271 -14.79 -8.07 17.89
C PRO A 271 -16.04 -7.55 18.63
N GLN A 272 -15.88 -6.59 19.56
CA GLN A 272 -16.93 -6.14 20.49
C GLN A 272 -17.17 -4.61 20.45
N ALA A 273 -16.31 -3.84 19.78
CA ALA A 273 -16.28 -2.39 19.91
C ALA A 273 -16.79 -1.64 18.66
N ARG A 274 -17.46 -0.51 18.90
CA ARG A 274 -17.81 0.47 17.85
C ARG A 274 -16.54 1.00 17.17
N PRO A 275 -16.62 1.43 15.89
CA PRO A 275 -15.52 2.10 15.20
C PRO A 275 -14.95 3.21 16.07
N SER A 276 -13.66 3.13 16.40
CA SER A 276 -12.96 4.13 17.18
C SER A 276 -11.64 4.48 16.48
N PRO A 277 -11.25 5.77 16.45
CA PRO A 277 -9.98 6.19 15.87
C PRO A 277 -8.82 5.56 16.64
N LEU A 278 -7.66 5.39 15.99
CA LEU A 278 -6.48 4.86 16.66
C LEU A 278 -6.05 5.86 17.77
N PRO A 279 -5.67 5.39 18.97
CA PRO A 279 -5.21 6.23 20.05
C PRO A 279 -3.78 6.73 19.75
N LEU A 280 -3.68 7.75 18.92
CA LEU A 280 -2.43 8.34 18.43
C LEU A 280 -2.17 9.70 19.08
N PRO A 281 -0.91 10.19 19.07
CA PRO A 281 -0.57 11.51 19.60
C PRO A 281 -1.46 12.61 19.02
N SER A 282 -1.73 13.64 19.84
CA SER A 282 -2.46 14.82 19.39
C SER A 282 -1.75 15.47 18.20
N GLY A 283 -2.55 15.85 17.20
CA GLY A 283 -2.07 16.42 15.95
C GLY A 283 -1.84 15.41 14.82
N TRP A 284 -1.77 14.10 15.09
CA TRP A 284 -1.72 13.11 14.01
C TRP A 284 -3.10 12.99 13.36
N GLU A 285 -3.13 13.07 12.04
CA GLU A 285 -4.35 12.98 11.25
C GLU A 285 -4.60 11.53 10.83
N GLN A 286 -5.87 11.13 10.78
CA GLN A 286 -6.27 9.79 10.39
C GLN A 286 -7.40 9.88 9.37
N SER A 287 -7.24 9.14 8.27
CA SER A 287 -8.34 8.85 7.35
C SER A 287 -8.61 7.36 7.36
N VAL A 288 -9.89 7.00 7.37
CA VAL A 288 -10.35 5.61 7.48
C VAL A 288 -11.05 5.24 6.18
N PHE A 289 -10.90 3.97 5.79
CA PHE A 289 -11.70 3.36 4.75
C PHE A 289 -12.08 1.95 5.20
N GLU A 290 -13.38 1.69 5.32
CA GLU A 290 -13.89 0.40 5.76
C GLU A 290 -14.53 -0.38 4.62
N LEU A 291 -14.25 -1.68 4.58
CA LEU A 291 -15.00 -2.67 3.81
C LEU A 291 -15.78 -3.55 4.78
N VAL A 292 -17.04 -3.79 4.49
CA VAL A 292 -17.88 -4.69 5.30
C VAL A 292 -17.95 -6.07 4.67
N LYS A 293 -18.05 -7.09 5.50
CA LYS A 293 -18.20 -8.48 5.07
C LYS A 293 -19.70 -8.81 5.06
N PRO A 294 -20.17 -9.62 4.09
CA PRO A 294 -21.57 -10.04 4.09
C PRO A 294 -21.89 -10.77 5.40
N ARG A 295 -23.07 -10.53 5.96
CA ARG A 295 -23.59 -11.33 7.07
C ARG A 295 -23.77 -12.76 6.55
N ARG A 296 -23.24 -13.73 7.29
CA ARG A 296 -23.51 -15.15 7.08
C ARG A 296 -24.92 -15.48 7.55
#